data_AF-A0A5J4Z8E8-F1
#
_entry.id   AF-A0A5J4Z8E8-F1
#
_cell.length_a   1.000
_cell.length_b   1.000
_cell.length_c   1.000
_cell.angle_alpha   90.00
_cell.angle_beta   90.00
_cell.angle_gamma   90.00
#
_symmetry.space_group_name_H-M   'P 1'
#
loop_
_entity.id
_entity.type
_entity.pdbx_description
1 polymer ?
#
loop_
_entity_poly.entity_id
_entity_poly.type
_entity_poly.pdbx_seq_one_letter_code
_entity_poly.pdbx_strand_id
1 'polypeptide(L)'
;MGAVAAFVGSGSACASGAGGFSGVRRCGFLATPTHASVFSASARQGSWGRVRRGVVTTMGADGSYKYVVIGGGNAAGYAAWEFVKQGVGKNEVCIVSREEVAPYERPALSKAFLFKDVRLPGFHTCVGGGGERQQPEWYAEHGIDLMLNTEVAKANLTAGTKTIETKDGKSISAENVILATGASPIFLTKLDGADLNGIFYLRENADALKLAEALKANAGKTVVVVGGGYIGMEVGAAAQLMGLKVKLVFPEEHVMPRLFTPALAQYYEKFYQSKGIELLKNGRLCSAFLPDAENKGVRGILVCKDDTKEEISADMVVVGVGARPNTQLVGDQLEMENGGVKVDGNMQSSVPGVYAVGDIASFGVKQFAGKRTRMEHVEHARQSAAQAVKAAMGKSDAEYDYLPFFYSRVFDLSWVFYGDNVGECVVGGSGAPQIFAVWLEGGKVMGAFAESAADDEVKRLKAAAKGFPKAVDEAKLTQLLADKSTPLTSLLDYSEYSVRDGAVEGAAGEHTKFWAERRRGKTCRSVDRERIGARGGCRWGVGWSARNCGDNGVGRKDVCFARRRRRGDHCGVCRQWR
;
A
#
# COMPACT_ATOMS: atom_id res chain seq x y z
N MET A 1 -3.42 19.49 56.27
CA MET A 1 -2.30 20.44 56.50
C MET A 1 -1.95 20.98 55.13
N GLY A 2 -2.32 22.16 54.67
CA GLY A 2 -2.41 23.52 55.24
C GLY A 2 -2.06 24.41 54.05
N ALA A 3 -3.06 25.02 53.41
CA ALA A 3 -3.47 26.43 53.56
C ALA A 3 -2.59 27.40 52.74
N VAL A 4 -3.14 28.03 51.67
CA VAL A 4 -3.80 29.36 51.63
C VAL A 4 -2.81 30.44 51.14
N ALA A 5 -3.15 31.14 50.05
CA ALA A 5 -3.32 32.59 50.02
C ALA A 5 -3.64 33.10 48.60
N ALA A 6 -4.76 33.82 48.51
CA ALA A 6 -5.20 34.61 47.38
C ALA A 6 -4.54 35.99 47.37
N PHE A 7 -4.54 36.68 46.22
CA PHE A 7 -4.66 38.14 46.18
C PHE A 7 -5.55 38.57 45.01
N VAL A 8 -6.41 39.53 45.32
CA VAL A 8 -7.45 40.18 44.51
C VAL A 8 -7.07 41.66 44.39
N GLY A 9 -7.44 42.31 43.29
CA GLY A 9 -7.54 43.77 43.15
C GLY A 9 -7.47 44.19 41.68
N SER A 10 -8.59 44.53 41.02
CA SER A 10 -9.22 45.88 40.93
C SER A 10 -8.27 46.93 40.31
N GLY A 11 -8.62 47.78 39.36
CA GLY A 11 -9.85 48.15 38.66
C GLY A 11 -9.61 49.50 37.95
N SER A 12 -10.56 49.91 37.09
CA SER A 12 -10.74 51.26 36.51
C SER A 12 -9.84 51.64 35.31
N ALA A 13 -10.19 52.53 34.38
CA ALA A 13 -11.40 53.05 33.72
C ALA A 13 -10.92 54.28 32.90
N CYS A 14 -11.61 54.60 31.79
CA CYS A 14 -11.57 55.88 31.04
C CYS A 14 -10.30 56.21 30.22
N ALA A 15 -10.32 56.91 29.06
CA ALA A 15 -11.38 57.36 28.16
C ALA A 15 -10.73 57.97 26.89
N SER A 16 -11.54 58.08 25.83
CA SER A 16 -11.62 59.19 24.85
C SER A 16 -10.65 59.35 23.66
N GLY A 17 -11.24 59.73 22.51
CA GLY A 17 -10.58 60.32 21.33
C GLY A 17 -10.76 59.49 20.04
N ALA A 18 -11.90 59.45 19.34
CA ALA A 18 -12.61 60.49 18.56
C ALA A 18 -12.00 60.83 17.17
N GLY A 19 -12.85 60.74 16.14
CA GLY A 19 -12.70 61.26 14.76
C GLY A 19 -12.55 60.16 13.71
N GLY A 20 -13.37 60.00 12.67
CA GLY A 20 -14.46 60.78 12.09
C GLY A 20 -14.61 60.33 10.63
N PHE A 21 -15.73 59.69 10.27
CA PHE A 21 -16.74 60.13 9.30
C PHE A 21 -16.40 60.16 7.79
N SER A 22 -17.08 59.28 7.04
CA SER A 22 -18.00 59.54 5.91
C SER A 22 -18.22 58.19 5.18
N GLY A 23 -19.43 57.61 5.06
CA GLY A 23 -20.65 58.13 4.44
C GLY A 23 -20.50 58.05 2.91
N VAL A 24 -21.34 57.42 2.09
CA VAL A 24 -22.78 57.23 2.15
C VAL A 24 -23.23 56.09 1.19
N ARG A 25 -24.30 55.41 1.63
CA ARG A 25 -25.40 54.63 0.98
C ARG A 25 -25.78 55.08 -0.46
N ARG A 26 -26.62 54.44 -1.31
CA ARG A 26 -27.52 53.27 -1.36
C ARG A 26 -28.06 53.18 -2.81
N CYS A 27 -28.81 52.11 -3.07
CA CYS A 27 -29.89 51.93 -4.06
C CYS A 27 -29.49 51.34 -5.42
N GLY A 28 -30.10 50.18 -5.71
CA GLY A 28 -30.17 49.60 -7.05
C GLY A 28 -31.48 49.95 -7.75
N PHE A 29 -31.63 49.48 -8.99
CA PHE A 29 -32.91 49.08 -9.60
C PHE A 29 -32.63 48.29 -10.89
N LEU A 30 -33.56 47.38 -11.20
CA LEU A 30 -33.60 46.51 -12.38
C LEU A 30 -33.84 47.25 -13.70
N ALA A 31 -33.31 46.73 -14.81
CA ALA A 31 -34.02 46.58 -16.10
C ALA A 31 -33.17 45.83 -17.16
N THR A 32 -33.73 44.77 -17.74
CA THR A 32 -33.46 44.28 -19.11
C THR A 32 -34.64 44.74 -20.02
N PRO A 33 -34.74 44.44 -21.34
CA PRO A 33 -33.82 43.80 -22.31
C PRO A 33 -33.70 44.58 -23.66
N THR A 34 -32.85 44.14 -24.61
CA THR A 34 -33.21 43.69 -25.99
C THR A 34 -32.05 43.69 -27.00
N HIS A 35 -31.92 42.54 -27.68
CA HIS A 35 -31.33 42.21 -28.99
C HIS A 35 -30.50 43.22 -29.82
N ALA A 36 -29.26 42.82 -30.12
CA ALA A 36 -28.74 42.81 -31.50
C ALA A 36 -27.62 41.76 -31.63
N SER A 37 -27.85 40.77 -32.47
CA SER A 37 -26.88 39.76 -32.94
C SER A 37 -26.08 40.30 -34.11
N VAL A 38 -24.79 39.91 -34.25
CA VAL A 38 -24.14 39.45 -35.51
C VAL A 38 -22.64 39.14 -35.26
N PHE A 39 -22.30 37.84 -35.46
CA PHE A 39 -21.04 37.19 -35.91
C PHE A 39 -19.69 37.58 -35.24
N SER A 40 -18.98 36.69 -34.52
CA SER A 40 -18.42 35.36 -34.82
C SER A 40 -16.90 35.43 -35.06
N ALA A 41 -16.13 35.03 -34.06
CA ALA A 41 -14.82 34.38 -34.24
C ALA A 41 -14.62 33.36 -33.11
N SER A 42 -15.11 32.14 -33.31
CA SER A 42 -14.96 31.05 -32.33
C SER A 42 -13.55 30.47 -32.41
N ALA A 43 -12.72 30.77 -31.42
CA ALA A 43 -11.57 29.95 -31.09
C ALA A 43 -12.07 28.65 -30.44
N ARG A 44 -11.69 27.50 -31.02
CA ARG A 44 -12.03 26.17 -30.54
C ARG A 44 -11.47 25.95 -29.13
N GLN A 45 -12.31 26.07 -28.12
CA GLN A 45 -12.05 25.47 -26.80
C GLN A 45 -12.37 23.98 -26.90
N GLY A 46 -11.34 23.15 -26.70
CA GLY A 46 -11.50 21.71 -26.55
C GLY A 46 -12.42 21.43 -25.38
N SER A 47 -13.42 20.58 -25.61
CA SER A 47 -14.36 20.12 -24.60
C SER A 47 -13.62 19.31 -23.55
N TRP A 48 -13.37 19.93 -22.39
CA TRP A 48 -13.08 19.18 -21.18
C TRP A 48 -14.35 18.42 -20.81
N GLY A 49 -14.28 17.10 -20.96
CA GLY A 49 -15.33 16.18 -20.53
C GLY A 49 -15.67 16.47 -19.08
N ARG A 50 -16.95 16.77 -18.86
CA ARG A 50 -17.55 16.93 -17.54
C ARG A 50 -17.38 15.61 -16.78
N VAL A 51 -16.37 15.54 -15.90
CA VAL A 51 -16.22 14.43 -14.94
C VAL A 51 -17.54 14.33 -14.18
N ARG A 52 -18.23 13.19 -14.35
CA ARG A 52 -19.46 12.92 -13.60
C ARG A 52 -19.12 12.96 -12.12
N ARG A 53 -19.81 13.82 -11.36
CA ARG A 53 -19.87 13.76 -9.89
C ARG A 53 -20.21 12.32 -9.49
N GLY A 54 -19.63 11.90 -8.36
CA GLY A 54 -19.53 10.53 -7.85
C GLY A 54 -20.65 9.58 -8.24
N VAL A 55 -20.26 8.35 -8.53
CA VAL A 55 -21.17 7.21 -8.58
C VAL A 55 -21.83 7.11 -7.20
N VAL A 56 -23.00 7.73 -7.06
CA VAL A 56 -23.92 7.49 -5.96
C VAL A 56 -24.68 6.24 -6.38
N THR A 57 -24.24 5.08 -5.89
CA THR A 57 -25.05 3.87 -5.98
C THR A 57 -26.31 4.11 -5.15
N THR A 58 -27.46 3.75 -5.71
CA THR A 58 -28.74 3.78 -5.00
C THR A 58 -28.62 2.88 -3.77
N MET A 59 -28.68 3.47 -2.57
CA MET A 59 -28.76 2.72 -1.32
C MET A 59 -29.74 1.55 -1.47
N GLY A 60 -29.41 0.39 -0.90
CA GLY A 60 -30.41 -0.65 -0.61
C GLY A 60 -31.68 0.01 -0.08
N ALA A 61 -32.85 -0.41 -0.58
CA ALA A 61 -34.11 0.35 -0.52
C ALA A 61 -34.58 0.76 0.90
N ASP A 62 -33.95 0.26 1.95
CA ASP A 62 -34.20 0.52 3.36
C ASP A 62 -32.94 0.81 4.22
N GLY A 63 -31.74 0.86 3.62
CA GLY A 63 -30.48 0.98 4.36
C GLY A 63 -30.09 -0.31 5.12
N SER A 64 -30.64 -1.46 4.76
CA SER A 64 -30.29 -2.78 5.31
C SER A 64 -29.43 -3.57 4.34
N TYR A 65 -28.40 -4.24 4.86
CA TYR A 65 -27.50 -5.09 4.10
C TYR A 65 -27.22 -6.40 4.83
N LYS A 66 -26.92 -7.44 4.07
CA LYS A 66 -26.44 -8.70 4.66
C LYS A 66 -25.02 -8.57 5.18
N TYR A 67 -24.20 -7.80 4.46
CA TYR A 67 -22.79 -7.57 4.79
C TYR A 67 -22.45 -6.09 4.68
N VAL A 68 -21.84 -5.54 5.73
CA VAL A 68 -21.23 -4.21 5.67
C VAL A 68 -19.74 -4.29 5.95
N VAL A 69 -18.93 -3.72 5.06
CA VAL A 69 -17.49 -3.55 5.26
C VAL A 69 -17.23 -2.11 5.68
N ILE A 70 -16.63 -1.92 6.86
CA ILE A 70 -16.27 -0.60 7.37
C ILE A 70 -14.79 -0.33 7.07
N GLY A 71 -14.54 0.63 6.18
CA GLY A 71 -13.22 0.99 5.66
C GLY A 71 -13.11 0.69 4.16
N GLY A 72 -12.47 1.58 3.39
CA GLY A 72 -12.29 1.46 1.93
C GLY A 72 -10.86 1.12 1.48
N GLY A 73 -10.05 0.53 2.36
CA GLY A 73 -8.66 0.17 2.04
C GLY A 73 -8.53 -1.11 1.21
N ASN A 74 -7.29 -1.58 1.06
CA ASN A 74 -6.93 -2.78 0.33
C ASN A 74 -7.77 -4.01 0.75
N ALA A 75 -7.91 -4.24 2.06
CA ALA A 75 -8.75 -5.32 2.59
C ALA A 75 -10.21 -5.26 2.11
N ALA A 76 -10.79 -4.07 1.95
CA ALA A 76 -12.17 -3.91 1.50
C ALA A 76 -12.35 -4.25 0.01
N GLY A 77 -11.39 -3.86 -0.85
CA GLY A 77 -11.40 -4.27 -2.26
C GLY A 77 -11.29 -5.79 -2.42
N TYR A 78 -10.43 -6.43 -1.62
CA TYR A 78 -10.31 -7.89 -1.66
C TYR A 78 -11.46 -8.62 -0.96
N ALA A 79 -12.15 -7.99 0.00
CA ALA A 79 -13.42 -8.51 0.53
C ALA A 79 -14.51 -8.47 -0.55
N ALA A 80 -14.68 -7.35 -1.27
CA ALA A 80 -15.61 -7.24 -2.39
C ALA A 80 -15.35 -8.31 -3.46
N TRP A 81 -14.08 -8.49 -3.85
CA TRP A 81 -13.69 -9.54 -4.77
C TRP A 81 -14.10 -10.94 -4.29
N GLU A 82 -13.80 -11.27 -3.02
CA GLU A 82 -14.15 -12.58 -2.51
C GLU A 82 -15.68 -12.75 -2.41
N PHE A 83 -16.45 -11.72 -2.06
CA PHE A 83 -17.92 -11.79 -2.05
C PHE A 83 -18.47 -12.15 -3.43
N VAL A 84 -18.00 -11.47 -4.47
CA VAL A 84 -18.38 -11.77 -5.87
C VAL A 84 -18.01 -13.20 -6.23
N LYS A 85 -16.78 -13.62 -5.93
CA LYS A 85 -16.30 -14.98 -6.19
C LYS A 85 -17.10 -16.05 -5.47
N GLN A 86 -17.58 -15.75 -4.26
CA GLN A 86 -18.44 -16.63 -3.48
C GLN A 86 -19.92 -16.55 -3.88
N GLY A 87 -20.29 -15.75 -4.89
CA GLY A 87 -21.65 -15.67 -5.43
C GLY A 87 -22.61 -14.93 -4.51
N VAL A 88 -22.18 -13.81 -3.92
CA VAL A 88 -23.05 -12.93 -3.15
C VAL A 88 -24.20 -12.40 -4.00
N GLY A 89 -25.37 -12.14 -3.40
CA GLY A 89 -26.48 -11.50 -4.08
C GLY A 89 -26.20 -10.04 -4.41
N LYS A 90 -26.88 -9.52 -5.44
CA LYS A 90 -26.82 -8.08 -5.76
C LYS A 90 -27.40 -7.27 -4.60
N ASN A 91 -26.76 -6.15 -4.29
CA ASN A 91 -27.14 -5.19 -3.24
C ASN A 91 -27.12 -5.78 -1.81
N GLU A 92 -26.47 -6.93 -1.61
CA GLU A 92 -26.30 -7.53 -0.27
C GLU A 92 -25.09 -6.97 0.48
N VAL A 93 -24.14 -6.33 -0.23
CA VAL A 93 -22.87 -5.83 0.30
C VAL A 93 -22.80 -4.32 0.18
N CYS A 94 -22.48 -3.66 1.29
CA CYS A 94 -22.12 -2.25 1.33
C CYS A 94 -20.69 -2.05 1.85
N ILE A 95 -19.90 -1.22 1.17
CA ILE A 95 -18.61 -0.74 1.66
C ILE A 95 -18.76 0.73 2.06
N VAL A 96 -18.45 1.05 3.31
CA VAL A 96 -18.47 2.42 3.83
C VAL A 96 -17.04 2.92 3.99
N SER A 97 -16.70 4.01 3.30
CA SER A 97 -15.34 4.56 3.27
C SER A 97 -15.33 6.06 3.47
N ARG A 98 -14.45 6.54 4.35
CA ARG A 98 -14.18 7.98 4.51
C ARG A 98 -13.42 8.58 3.33
N GLU A 99 -12.63 7.77 2.61
CA GLU A 99 -11.89 8.24 1.43
C GLU A 99 -12.86 8.47 0.25
N GLU A 100 -12.55 9.41 -0.62
CA GLU A 100 -13.38 9.79 -1.78
C GLU A 100 -13.25 8.85 -2.99
N VAL A 101 -12.36 7.85 -2.89
CA VAL A 101 -11.98 6.94 -3.97
C VAL A 101 -12.35 5.51 -3.64
N ALA A 102 -12.61 4.71 -4.68
CA ALA A 102 -12.79 3.27 -4.55
C ALA A 102 -11.52 2.58 -4.01
N PRO A 103 -11.64 1.38 -3.40
CA PRO A 103 -10.50 0.65 -2.86
C PRO A 103 -9.31 0.49 -3.82
N TYR A 104 -8.10 0.60 -3.26
CA TYR A 104 -6.86 0.65 -4.04
C TYR A 104 -5.66 0.04 -3.32
N GLU A 105 -4.59 -0.19 -4.10
CA GLU A 105 -3.29 -0.70 -3.69
C GLU A 105 -2.45 0.36 -2.98
N ARG A 106 -2.71 0.53 -1.68
CA ARG A 106 -2.00 1.48 -0.80
C ARG A 106 -0.45 1.43 -0.86
N PRO A 107 0.23 0.26 -1.03
CA PRO A 107 1.69 0.22 -1.11
C PRO A 107 2.31 1.07 -2.24
N ALA A 108 1.49 1.50 -3.19
CA ALA A 108 1.95 2.28 -4.31
C ALA A 108 2.04 3.79 -4.02
N LEU A 109 1.35 4.27 -2.98
CA LEU A 109 1.30 5.69 -2.59
C LEU A 109 2.66 6.27 -2.17
N SER A 110 3.58 5.45 -1.67
CA SER A 110 4.94 5.84 -1.28
C SER A 110 5.99 5.57 -2.37
N LYS A 111 5.56 5.05 -3.52
CA LYS A 111 6.45 4.62 -4.62
C LYS A 111 6.21 5.49 -5.85
N ALA A 112 5.92 4.85 -6.98
CA ALA A 112 5.70 5.51 -8.26
C ALA A 112 4.66 6.63 -8.19
N PHE A 113 3.69 6.58 -7.28
CA PHE A 113 2.72 7.66 -7.11
C PHE A 113 3.37 9.02 -6.83
N LEU A 114 4.44 9.05 -6.03
CA LEU A 114 5.10 10.29 -5.60
C LEU A 114 6.01 10.92 -6.66
N PHE A 115 6.65 10.10 -7.50
CA PHE A 115 7.68 10.55 -8.44
C PHE A 115 7.40 10.21 -9.91
N LYS A 116 6.27 9.58 -10.21
CA LYS A 116 5.75 9.37 -11.56
C LYS A 116 4.33 9.93 -11.65
N ASP A 117 3.91 10.24 -12.86
CA ASP A 117 2.55 10.71 -13.14
C ASP A 117 1.59 9.52 -13.35
N VAL A 118 1.38 8.74 -12.29
CA VAL A 118 0.47 7.58 -12.25
C VAL A 118 -0.60 7.78 -11.20
N ARG A 119 -1.89 7.59 -11.53
CA ARG A 119 -3.02 7.98 -10.67
C ARG A 119 -4.18 6.96 -10.71
N LEU A 120 -5.10 7.10 -9.75
CA LEU A 120 -6.40 6.42 -9.73
C LEU A 120 -7.36 7.02 -10.78
N PRO A 121 -8.38 6.27 -11.25
CA PRO A 121 -8.68 4.86 -10.99
C PRO A 121 -7.94 3.88 -11.92
N GLY A 122 -6.78 4.26 -12.47
CA GLY A 122 -6.06 3.45 -13.45
C GLY A 122 -5.09 2.44 -12.83
N PHE A 123 -3.92 2.95 -12.42
CA PHE A 123 -2.74 2.10 -12.18
C PHE A 123 -2.71 1.46 -10.78
N HIS A 124 -3.52 1.97 -9.84
CA HIS A 124 -3.45 1.57 -8.43
C HIS A 124 -4.74 0.95 -7.87
N THR A 125 -5.77 0.71 -8.68
CA THR A 125 -6.97 0.02 -8.19
C THR A 125 -6.65 -1.41 -7.77
N CYS A 126 -7.44 -1.97 -6.85
CA CYS A 126 -7.35 -3.38 -6.52
C CYS A 126 -7.50 -4.26 -7.78
N VAL A 127 -6.79 -5.38 -7.81
CA VAL A 127 -6.82 -6.32 -8.92
C VAL A 127 -7.38 -7.64 -8.42
N GLY A 128 -8.48 -8.08 -9.04
CA GLY A 128 -9.08 -9.39 -8.79
C GLY A 128 -8.26 -10.54 -9.40
N GLY A 129 -8.79 -11.75 -9.29
CA GLY A 129 -8.25 -12.92 -10.00
C GLY A 129 -8.37 -12.76 -11.51
N GLY A 130 -7.32 -13.12 -12.26
CA GLY A 130 -7.27 -12.99 -13.72
C GLY A 130 -6.89 -11.59 -14.24
N GLY A 131 -6.43 -10.69 -13.36
CA GLY A 131 -5.89 -9.38 -13.74
C GLY A 131 -6.96 -8.29 -13.95
N GLU A 132 -8.22 -8.57 -13.62
CA GLU A 132 -9.32 -7.61 -13.74
C GLU A 132 -9.16 -6.49 -12.69
N ARG A 133 -9.23 -5.23 -13.15
CA ARG A 133 -9.14 -4.06 -12.29
C ARG A 133 -10.51 -3.73 -11.72
N GLN A 134 -10.58 -3.60 -10.40
CA GLN A 134 -11.77 -3.15 -9.69
C GLN A 134 -11.86 -1.62 -9.73
N GLN A 135 -12.17 -1.07 -10.91
CA GLN A 135 -12.48 0.35 -11.06
C GLN A 135 -13.83 0.67 -10.39
N PRO A 136 -14.18 1.95 -10.14
CA PRO A 136 -15.46 2.30 -9.51
C PRO A 136 -16.68 1.64 -10.16
N GLU A 137 -16.67 1.48 -11.49
CA GLU A 137 -17.73 0.86 -12.27
C GLU A 137 -17.89 -0.64 -11.96
N TRP A 138 -16.78 -1.34 -11.68
CA TRP A 138 -16.77 -2.77 -11.36
C TRP A 138 -17.63 -3.09 -10.14
N TYR A 139 -17.61 -2.22 -9.11
CA TYR A 139 -18.43 -2.42 -7.90
C TYR A 139 -19.93 -2.37 -8.22
N ALA A 140 -20.35 -1.39 -9.02
CA ALA A 140 -21.75 -1.23 -9.42
C ALA A 140 -22.22 -2.39 -10.33
N GLU A 141 -21.37 -2.85 -11.26
CA GLU A 141 -21.67 -3.99 -12.14
C GLU A 141 -21.93 -5.29 -11.35
N HIS A 142 -21.25 -5.44 -10.22
CA HIS A 142 -21.40 -6.58 -9.30
C HIS A 142 -22.44 -6.36 -8.20
N GLY A 143 -23.15 -5.22 -8.20
CA GLY A 143 -24.17 -4.91 -7.20
C GLY A 143 -23.60 -4.70 -5.79
N ILE A 144 -22.39 -4.15 -5.68
CA ILE A 144 -21.80 -3.74 -4.41
C ILE A 144 -22.02 -2.24 -4.25
N ASP A 145 -22.68 -1.85 -3.15
CA ASP A 145 -22.86 -0.46 -2.81
C ASP A 145 -21.58 0.11 -2.20
N LEU A 146 -21.15 1.26 -2.71
CA LEU A 146 -19.91 1.91 -2.31
C LEU A 146 -20.21 3.32 -1.80
N MET A 147 -20.30 3.46 -0.47
CA MET A 147 -20.54 4.74 0.21
C MET A 147 -19.20 5.43 0.48
N LEU A 148 -18.70 6.16 -0.52
CA LEU A 148 -17.50 7.00 -0.42
C LEU A 148 -17.78 8.32 0.30
N ASN A 149 -16.72 9.02 0.74
CA ASN A 149 -16.84 10.26 1.53
C ASN A 149 -17.77 10.11 2.75
N THR A 150 -17.86 8.90 3.30
CA THR A 150 -18.80 8.56 4.36
C THR A 150 -18.01 8.03 5.55
N GLU A 151 -17.91 8.84 6.60
CA GLU A 151 -17.24 8.44 7.84
C GLU A 151 -18.26 7.85 8.81
N VAL A 152 -17.94 6.70 9.39
CA VAL A 152 -18.75 6.09 10.46
C VAL A 152 -18.49 6.85 11.76
N ALA A 153 -19.55 7.38 12.38
CA ALA A 153 -19.51 8.07 13.66
C ALA A 153 -19.63 7.09 14.83
N LYS A 154 -20.54 6.11 14.72
CA LYS A 154 -20.81 5.11 15.75
C LYS A 154 -21.21 3.78 15.12
N ALA A 155 -20.94 2.70 15.82
CA ALA A 155 -21.44 1.37 15.46
C ALA A 155 -21.93 0.67 16.74
N ASN A 156 -23.08 0.03 16.66
CA ASN A 156 -23.56 -0.92 17.67
C ASN A 156 -23.47 -2.32 17.07
N LEU A 157 -22.51 -3.09 17.57
CA LEU A 157 -22.15 -4.40 17.04
C LEU A 157 -22.69 -5.56 17.88
N THR A 158 -23.02 -5.30 19.14
CA THR A 158 -23.45 -6.33 20.12
C THR A 158 -24.95 -6.65 20.05
N ALA A 159 -25.73 -5.81 19.37
CA ALA A 159 -27.13 -6.08 19.10
C ALA A 159 -27.33 -7.24 18.10
N GLY A 160 -28.55 -7.83 18.10
CA GLY A 160 -28.94 -8.86 17.14
C GLY A 160 -28.72 -8.41 15.69
N THR A 161 -29.39 -7.32 15.31
CA THR A 161 -29.07 -6.55 14.09
C THR A 161 -28.02 -5.49 14.43
N LYS A 162 -26.92 -5.46 13.67
CA LYS A 162 -25.86 -4.47 13.86
C LYS A 162 -26.27 -3.16 13.21
N THR A 163 -25.96 -2.03 13.84
CA THR A 163 -26.29 -0.70 13.31
C THR A 163 -25.05 0.18 13.21
N ILE A 164 -24.97 0.93 12.12
CA ILE A 164 -23.83 1.77 11.76
C ILE A 164 -24.39 3.17 11.49
N GLU A 165 -23.97 4.13 12.29
CA GLU A 165 -24.35 5.53 12.17
C GLU A 165 -23.19 6.30 11.54
N THR A 166 -23.49 6.97 10.45
CA THR A 166 -22.53 7.81 9.71
C THR A 166 -22.53 9.24 10.25
N LYS A 167 -21.45 10.00 10.03
CA LYS A 167 -21.35 11.39 10.50
C LYS A 167 -22.39 12.32 9.88
N ASP A 168 -22.91 12.02 8.70
CA ASP A 168 -24.00 12.77 8.05
C ASP A 168 -25.39 12.31 8.51
N GLY A 169 -25.47 11.45 9.53
CA GLY A 169 -26.71 11.06 10.20
C GLY A 169 -27.47 9.91 9.54
N LYS A 170 -26.91 9.25 8.50
CA LYS A 170 -27.51 8.04 7.94
C LYS A 170 -27.28 6.85 8.88
N SER A 171 -28.31 6.04 9.03
CA SER A 171 -28.23 4.75 9.73
C SER A 171 -28.26 3.61 8.72
N ILE A 172 -27.36 2.65 8.91
CA ILE A 172 -27.22 1.45 8.09
C ILE A 172 -27.37 0.24 9.02
N SER A 173 -28.18 -0.74 8.64
CA SER A 173 -28.32 -2.00 9.37
C SER A 173 -27.62 -3.14 8.65
N ALA A 174 -27.05 -4.07 9.42
CA ALA A 174 -26.28 -5.18 8.89
C ALA A 174 -26.53 -6.48 9.66
N GLU A 175 -26.62 -7.61 8.95
CA GLU A 175 -26.52 -8.94 9.59
C GLU A 175 -25.09 -9.25 10.01
N ASN A 176 -24.12 -8.94 9.14
CA ASN A 176 -22.70 -9.17 9.37
C ASN A 176 -21.88 -7.91 9.09
N VAL A 177 -20.86 -7.66 9.91
CA VAL A 177 -19.95 -6.52 9.78
C VAL A 177 -18.50 -6.99 9.65
N ILE A 178 -17.79 -6.51 8.63
CA ILE A 178 -16.35 -6.72 8.46
C ILE A 178 -15.63 -5.40 8.74
N LEU A 179 -14.85 -5.37 9.81
CA LEU A 179 -14.03 -4.23 10.21
C LEU A 179 -12.72 -4.24 9.42
N ALA A 180 -12.61 -3.33 8.45
CA ALA A 180 -11.46 -3.12 7.57
C ALA A 180 -10.88 -1.70 7.72
N THR A 181 -10.97 -1.12 8.92
CA THR A 181 -10.57 0.27 9.21
C THR A 181 -9.06 0.48 9.23
N GLY A 182 -8.27 -0.60 9.27
CA GLY A 182 -6.82 -0.57 9.18
C GLY A 182 -6.15 0.23 10.30
N ALA A 183 -5.11 0.99 9.94
CA ALA A 183 -4.35 1.84 10.85
C ALA A 183 -4.19 3.28 10.31
N SER A 184 -3.90 4.22 11.20
CA SER A 184 -3.56 5.62 10.90
C SER A 184 -2.11 5.93 11.30
N PRO A 185 -1.44 6.91 10.66
CA PRO A 185 -0.12 7.37 11.09
C PRO A 185 -0.12 7.79 12.57
N ILE A 186 1.01 7.61 13.24
CA ILE A 186 1.23 8.26 14.53
C ILE A 186 1.47 9.74 14.27
N PHE A 187 0.44 10.55 14.54
CA PHE A 187 0.54 12.01 14.44
C PHE A 187 1.25 12.58 15.66
N LEU A 188 2.22 13.47 15.43
CA LEU A 188 3.00 14.15 16.46
C LEU A 188 2.33 15.47 16.90
N THR A 189 1.01 15.44 17.12
CA THR A 189 0.18 16.63 17.39
C THR A 189 0.46 17.33 18.71
N LYS A 190 1.24 16.71 19.60
CA LYS A 190 1.60 17.26 20.91
C LYS A 190 2.93 18.01 20.91
N LEU A 191 3.62 18.07 19.76
CA LEU A 191 4.88 18.81 19.63
C LEU A 191 4.59 20.27 19.28
N ASP A 192 5.47 21.17 19.73
CA ASP A 192 5.39 22.58 19.38
C ASP A 192 5.55 22.73 17.85
N GLY A 193 4.70 23.56 17.24
CA GLY A 193 4.71 23.75 15.77
C GLY A 193 4.17 22.56 14.96
N ALA A 194 3.49 21.58 15.57
CA ALA A 194 2.91 20.46 14.83
C ALA A 194 1.80 20.87 13.83
N ASP A 195 1.30 22.09 13.91
CA ASP A 195 0.30 22.70 13.03
C ASP A 195 0.91 23.59 11.93
N LEU A 196 2.25 23.69 11.85
CA LEU A 196 2.93 24.45 10.80
C LEU A 196 2.69 23.86 9.41
N ASN A 197 2.61 24.74 8.41
CA ASN A 197 2.56 24.34 7.02
C ASN A 197 3.88 23.66 6.60
N GLY A 198 3.81 22.75 5.64
CA GLY A 198 5.00 22.04 5.15
C GLY A 198 5.37 20.78 5.95
N ILE A 199 4.54 20.37 6.91
CA ILE A 199 4.62 19.08 7.60
C ILE A 199 3.64 18.10 6.95
N PHE A 200 4.14 16.95 6.49
CA PHE A 200 3.35 15.95 5.77
C PHE A 200 3.39 14.60 6.47
N TYR A 201 2.30 13.86 6.32
CA TYR A 201 2.17 12.44 6.64
C TYR A 201 1.73 11.72 5.37
N LEU A 202 1.85 10.38 5.34
CA LEU A 202 1.44 9.59 4.20
C LEU A 202 0.67 8.35 4.65
N ARG A 203 -0.63 8.30 4.38
CA ARG A 203 -1.43 7.08 4.52
C ARG A 203 -2.48 6.94 3.43
N GLU A 204 -3.20 8.01 3.14
CA GLU A 204 -4.36 8.03 2.26
C GLU A 204 -4.06 8.65 0.90
N ASN A 205 -4.96 8.48 -0.06
CA ASN A 205 -4.79 9.02 -1.40
C ASN A 205 -4.65 10.55 -1.37
N ALA A 206 -5.44 11.23 -0.52
CA ALA A 206 -5.36 12.67 -0.35
C ALA A 206 -4.00 13.12 0.21
N ASP A 207 -3.40 12.36 1.12
CA ASP A 207 -2.05 12.63 1.64
C ASP A 207 -1.02 12.50 0.52
N ALA A 208 -1.12 11.44 -0.28
CA ALA A 208 -0.19 11.16 -1.37
C ALA A 208 -0.25 12.22 -2.47
N LEU A 209 -1.46 12.72 -2.79
CA LEU A 209 -1.63 13.83 -3.74
C LEU A 209 -0.96 15.10 -3.24
N LYS A 210 -1.24 15.50 -2.00
CA LYS A 210 -0.63 16.68 -1.36
C LYS A 210 0.89 16.56 -1.30
N LEU A 211 1.40 15.38 -0.91
CA LEU A 211 2.84 15.13 -0.83
C LEU A 211 3.50 15.17 -2.22
N ALA A 212 2.90 14.55 -3.24
CA ALA A 212 3.44 14.58 -4.60
C ALA A 212 3.53 16.02 -5.15
N GLU A 213 2.51 16.85 -4.91
CA GLU A 213 2.52 18.27 -5.27
C GLU A 213 3.60 19.04 -4.50
N ALA A 214 3.73 18.80 -3.19
CA ALA A 214 4.74 19.43 -2.36
C ALA A 214 6.17 19.08 -2.78
N LEU A 215 6.44 17.81 -3.10
CA LEU A 215 7.74 17.37 -3.61
C LEU A 215 8.07 18.06 -4.93
N LYS A 216 7.10 18.15 -5.86
CA LYS A 216 7.29 18.85 -7.14
C LYS A 216 7.56 20.35 -6.95
N ALA A 217 6.83 21.01 -6.06
CA ALA A 217 6.97 22.44 -5.80
C ALA A 217 8.28 22.81 -5.09
N ASN A 218 8.92 21.85 -4.40
CA ASN A 218 10.13 22.07 -3.62
C ASN A 218 11.38 21.37 -4.20
N ALA A 219 11.39 21.08 -5.51
CA ALA A 219 12.59 20.57 -6.18
C ALA A 219 13.80 21.50 -5.94
N GLY A 220 14.96 20.92 -5.62
CA GLY A 220 16.19 21.65 -5.26
C GLY A 220 16.27 22.12 -3.80
N LYS A 221 15.17 22.06 -3.05
CA LYS A 221 15.11 22.41 -1.62
C LYS A 221 15.42 21.23 -0.70
N THR A 222 15.48 21.48 0.61
CA THR A 222 15.78 20.48 1.63
C THR A 222 14.51 19.89 2.24
N VAL A 223 14.43 18.57 2.30
CA VAL A 223 13.41 17.84 3.04
C VAL A 223 14.03 17.06 4.19
N VAL A 224 13.42 17.16 5.36
CA VAL A 224 13.71 16.25 6.47
C VAL A 224 12.62 15.17 6.51
N VAL A 225 13.03 13.91 6.47
CA VAL A 225 12.15 12.77 6.67
C VAL A 225 12.41 12.20 8.06
N VAL A 226 11.40 12.16 8.91
CA VAL A 226 11.48 11.67 10.30
C VAL A 226 10.97 10.23 10.36
N GLY A 227 11.89 9.29 10.62
CA GLY A 227 11.63 7.86 10.78
C GLY A 227 12.42 7.00 9.80
N GLY A 228 13.15 6.01 10.32
CA GLY A 228 14.01 5.11 9.55
C GLY A 228 13.33 3.81 9.10
N GLY A 229 12.00 3.74 9.11
CA GLY A 229 11.22 2.57 8.70
C GLY A 229 10.85 2.58 7.20
N TYR A 230 9.97 1.65 6.80
CA TYR A 230 9.54 1.47 5.40
C TYR A 230 9.11 2.78 4.74
N ILE A 231 8.14 3.49 5.34
CA ILE A 231 7.59 4.72 4.75
C ILE A 231 8.65 5.82 4.68
N GLY A 232 9.46 5.99 5.73
CA GLY A 232 10.50 7.01 5.73
C GLY A 232 11.57 6.76 4.67
N MET A 233 12.01 5.51 4.52
CA MET A 233 12.94 5.12 3.46
C MET A 233 12.34 5.30 2.06
N GLU A 234 11.11 4.83 1.82
CA GLU A 234 10.46 4.94 0.52
C GLU A 234 10.19 6.40 0.13
N VAL A 235 9.71 7.24 1.06
CA VAL A 235 9.50 8.67 0.82
C VAL A 235 10.82 9.40 0.64
N GLY A 236 11.84 9.10 1.44
CA GLY A 236 13.17 9.69 1.30
C GLY A 236 13.76 9.42 -0.09
N ALA A 237 13.62 8.20 -0.58
CA ALA A 237 14.01 7.87 -1.95
C ALA A 237 13.17 8.59 -3.01
N ALA A 238 11.85 8.66 -2.84
CA ALA A 238 10.98 9.38 -3.77
C ALA A 238 11.34 10.88 -3.84
N ALA A 239 11.62 11.51 -2.69
CA ALA A 239 12.05 12.89 -2.63
C ALA A 239 13.42 13.12 -3.29
N GLN A 240 14.37 12.19 -3.08
CA GLN A 240 15.67 12.24 -3.76
C GLN A 240 15.50 12.13 -5.29
N LEU A 241 14.63 11.25 -5.77
CA LEU A 241 14.31 11.10 -7.21
C LEU A 241 13.61 12.34 -7.79
N MET A 242 12.90 13.10 -6.96
CA MET A 242 12.26 14.38 -7.31
C MET A 242 13.23 15.57 -7.23
N GLY A 243 14.50 15.34 -6.90
CA GLY A 243 15.55 16.36 -6.90
C GLY A 243 15.64 17.20 -5.62
N LEU A 244 15.10 16.73 -4.51
CA LEU A 244 15.28 17.37 -3.20
C LEU A 244 16.59 16.92 -2.54
N LYS A 245 17.13 17.73 -1.63
CA LYS A 245 18.19 17.36 -0.70
C LYS A 245 17.56 16.68 0.50
N VAL A 246 17.81 15.39 0.70
CA VAL A 246 17.10 14.60 1.71
C VAL A 246 17.97 14.36 2.94
N LYS A 247 17.42 14.67 4.11
CA LYS A 247 17.95 14.28 5.42
C LYS A 247 16.98 13.30 6.08
N LEU A 248 17.41 12.07 6.34
CA LEU A 248 16.62 11.05 7.01
C LEU A 248 17.03 10.98 8.48
N VAL A 249 16.14 11.36 9.38
CA VAL A 249 16.38 11.45 10.83
C VAL A 249 15.67 10.32 11.55
N PHE A 250 16.36 9.58 12.40
CA PHE A 250 15.75 8.50 13.18
C PHE A 250 16.52 8.19 14.47
N PRO A 251 15.80 7.80 15.54
CA PRO A 251 16.40 7.58 16.85
C PRO A 251 17.25 6.31 16.94
N GLU A 252 17.07 5.37 16.01
CA GLU A 252 17.74 4.07 16.09
C GLU A 252 19.17 4.08 15.55
N GLU A 253 19.94 3.06 15.94
CA GLU A 253 21.31 2.84 15.48
C GLU A 253 21.39 2.50 14.00
N HIS A 254 20.28 2.09 13.38
CA HIS A 254 20.23 1.82 11.95
C HIS A 254 18.78 1.84 11.43
N VAL A 255 18.65 1.98 10.11
CA VAL A 255 17.34 1.89 9.44
C VAL A 255 16.70 0.51 9.61
N MET A 256 15.37 0.45 9.49
CA MET A 256 14.57 -0.78 9.55
C MET A 256 14.82 -1.63 10.80
N PRO A 257 14.84 -1.03 12.01
CA PRO A 257 15.27 -1.68 13.25
C PRO A 257 14.45 -2.90 13.66
N ARG A 258 13.23 -3.06 13.10
CA ARG A 258 12.35 -4.19 13.38
C ARG A 258 12.68 -5.47 12.61
N LEU A 259 13.48 -5.37 11.53
CA LEU A 259 13.78 -6.50 10.65
C LEU A 259 15.27 -6.58 10.30
N PHE A 260 15.90 -5.46 9.97
CA PHE A 260 17.28 -5.49 9.50
C PHE A 260 18.22 -5.75 10.67
N THR A 261 19.17 -6.65 10.45
CA THR A 261 20.36 -6.75 11.29
C THR A 261 21.32 -5.59 10.99
N PRO A 262 22.32 -5.30 11.85
CA PRO A 262 23.31 -4.27 11.58
C PRO A 262 24.00 -4.43 10.21
N ALA A 263 24.29 -5.66 9.79
CA ALA A 263 24.92 -5.94 8.49
C ALA A 263 23.98 -5.65 7.32
N LEU A 264 22.70 -6.06 7.41
CA LEU A 264 21.69 -5.71 6.42
C LEU A 264 21.54 -4.18 6.34
N ALA A 265 21.36 -3.52 7.49
CA ALA A 265 21.15 -2.09 7.51
C ALA A 265 22.35 -1.32 6.95
N GLN A 266 23.59 -1.71 7.27
CA GLN A 266 24.78 -1.07 6.72
C GLN A 266 24.81 -1.13 5.17
N TYR A 267 24.37 -2.23 4.56
CA TYR A 267 24.25 -2.34 3.11
C TYR A 267 23.27 -1.29 2.53
N TYR A 268 22.08 -1.19 3.11
CA TYR A 268 21.06 -0.22 2.66
C TYR A 268 21.47 1.23 2.94
N GLU A 269 22.08 1.50 4.09
CA GLU A 269 22.54 2.84 4.46
C GLU A 269 23.62 3.36 3.50
N LYS A 270 24.63 2.52 3.19
CA LYS A 270 25.66 2.85 2.18
C LYS A 270 25.02 3.14 0.83
N PHE A 271 24.02 2.34 0.43
CA PHE A 271 23.31 2.57 -0.82
C PHE A 271 22.57 3.93 -0.81
N TYR A 272 21.81 4.23 0.24
CA TYR A 272 21.07 5.50 0.36
C TYR A 272 22.01 6.71 0.37
N GLN A 273 23.13 6.61 1.10
CA GLN A 273 24.19 7.62 1.10
C GLN A 273 24.79 7.81 -0.29
N SER A 274 25.02 6.74 -1.05
CA SER A 274 25.52 6.81 -2.44
C SER A 274 24.55 7.52 -3.39
N LYS A 275 23.25 7.59 -3.05
CA LYS A 275 22.24 8.37 -3.79
C LYS A 275 22.17 9.83 -3.34
N GLY A 276 22.95 10.24 -2.33
CA GLY A 276 22.99 11.60 -1.80
C GLY A 276 22.05 11.85 -0.62
N ILE A 277 21.50 10.81 0.00
CA ILE A 277 20.65 10.94 1.19
C ILE A 277 21.53 11.01 2.44
N GLU A 278 21.38 12.08 3.22
CA GLU A 278 22.06 12.25 4.51
C GLU A 278 21.32 11.47 5.60
N LEU A 279 22.03 10.62 6.35
CA LEU A 279 21.45 9.80 7.42
C LEU A 279 21.84 10.36 8.79
N LEU A 280 20.87 10.89 9.51
CA LEU A 280 21.02 11.44 10.86
C LEU A 280 20.55 10.41 11.89
N LYS A 281 21.45 9.45 12.16
CA LYS A 281 21.25 8.30 13.04
C LYS A 281 21.37 8.69 14.52
N ASN A 282 20.73 7.92 15.41
CA ASN A 282 20.71 8.16 16.86
C ASN A 282 20.15 9.55 17.21
N GLY A 283 19.31 10.12 16.34
CA GLY A 283 18.73 11.45 16.51
C GLY A 283 17.22 11.36 16.56
N ARG A 284 16.61 11.73 17.68
CA ARG A 284 15.15 11.80 17.79
C ARG A 284 14.66 13.22 17.56
N LEU A 285 13.48 13.37 16.96
CA LEU A 285 12.77 14.65 17.02
C LEU A 285 12.51 15.00 18.49
N CYS A 286 13.00 16.15 18.95
CA CYS A 286 12.94 16.57 20.36
C CYS A 286 11.50 16.89 20.80
N SER A 287 11.07 18.12 20.54
CA SER A 287 9.85 18.71 21.08
C SER A 287 9.20 19.70 20.11
N ALA A 288 9.87 20.09 19.03
CA ALA A 288 9.42 21.19 18.18
C ALA A 288 9.74 21.00 16.70
N PHE A 289 8.77 21.37 15.87
CA PHE A 289 8.98 21.85 14.52
C PHE A 289 9.24 23.35 14.59
N LEU A 290 10.23 23.83 13.85
CA LEU A 290 10.69 25.21 13.96
C LEU A 290 9.90 26.11 12.99
N PRO A 291 9.24 27.18 13.47
CA PRO A 291 8.46 28.07 12.62
C PRO A 291 9.35 28.97 11.78
N ASP A 292 8.96 29.16 10.53
CA ASP A 292 9.33 30.30 9.70
C ASP A 292 8.57 31.54 10.21
N ALA A 293 9.30 32.62 10.47
CA ALA A 293 8.76 33.85 11.02
C ALA A 293 7.77 34.55 10.06
N GLU A 294 7.83 34.28 8.76
CA GLU A 294 7.11 35.04 7.74
C GLU A 294 5.80 34.39 7.27
N ASN A 295 5.67 33.05 7.32
CA ASN A 295 4.61 32.35 6.57
C ASN A 295 3.92 31.18 7.31
N LYS A 296 4.15 31.01 8.63
CA LYS A 296 3.66 29.85 9.42
C LYS A 296 4.08 28.49 8.83
N GLY A 297 5.13 28.46 8.02
CA GLY A 297 5.74 27.25 7.49
C GLY A 297 6.77 26.68 8.46
N VAL A 298 7.18 25.45 8.19
CA VAL A 298 8.33 24.83 8.87
C VAL A 298 9.63 25.29 8.21
N ARG A 299 10.60 25.73 9.02
CA ARG A 299 11.98 26.04 8.56
C ARG A 299 13.01 24.98 8.96
N GLY A 300 12.59 23.99 9.74
CA GLY A 300 13.45 22.95 10.27
C GLY A 300 12.83 22.20 11.43
N ILE A 301 13.63 21.33 12.04
CA ILE A 301 13.27 20.56 13.23
C ILE A 301 14.35 20.66 14.31
N LEU A 302 13.97 20.44 15.56
CA LEU A 302 14.92 20.29 16.66
C LEU A 302 15.19 18.80 16.91
N VAL A 303 16.42 18.35 16.70
CA VAL A 303 16.87 16.96 16.92
C VAL A 303 17.63 16.85 18.24
N CYS A 304 17.32 15.81 19.00
CA CYS A 304 17.95 15.49 20.28
C CYS A 304 18.87 14.29 20.10
N LYS A 305 20.13 14.44 20.48
CA LYS A 305 21.16 13.40 20.39
C LYS A 305 22.21 13.61 21.48
N ASP A 306 22.52 12.57 22.25
CA ASP A 306 23.57 12.59 23.28
C ASP A 306 23.50 13.82 24.22
N ASP A 307 22.29 14.10 24.73
CA ASP A 307 21.93 15.28 25.55
C ASP A 307 22.15 16.66 24.90
N THR A 308 22.54 16.70 23.62
CA THR A 308 22.59 17.91 22.81
C THR A 308 21.31 18.09 21.99
N LYS A 309 21.03 19.36 21.65
CA LYS A 309 19.94 19.75 20.76
C LYS A 309 20.54 20.43 19.54
N GLU A 310 20.15 19.97 18.36
CA GLU A 310 20.62 20.48 17.08
C GLU A 310 19.44 20.93 16.23
N GLU A 311 19.50 22.15 15.69
CA GLU A 311 18.54 22.59 14.68
C GLU A 311 18.93 22.05 13.31
N ILE A 312 18.02 21.30 12.69
CA ILE A 312 18.19 20.82 11.32
C ILE A 312 17.27 21.63 10.41
N SER A 313 17.84 22.51 9.59
CA SER A 313 17.10 23.30 8.61
C SER A 313 16.41 22.41 7.56
N ALA A 314 15.18 22.77 7.21
CA ALA A 314 14.37 22.08 6.21
C ALA A 314 13.31 23.01 5.63
N ASP A 315 13.01 22.87 4.35
CA ASP A 315 11.92 23.60 3.69
C ASP A 315 10.58 22.84 3.76
N MET A 316 10.65 21.54 4.07
CA MET A 316 9.51 20.67 4.34
C MET A 316 9.91 19.49 5.21
N VAL A 317 8.95 18.93 5.93
CA VAL A 317 9.14 17.76 6.79
C VAL A 317 8.14 16.67 6.45
N VAL A 318 8.59 15.42 6.34
CA VAL A 318 7.69 14.27 6.22
C VAL A 318 7.87 13.36 7.43
N VAL A 319 6.78 13.00 8.09
CA VAL A 319 6.79 12.21 9.32
C VAL A 319 6.27 10.79 9.06
N GLY A 320 7.11 9.80 9.35
CA GLY A 320 6.85 8.37 9.15
C GLY A 320 7.33 7.53 10.34
N VAL A 321 6.79 7.81 11.53
CA VAL A 321 7.24 7.21 12.81
C VAL A 321 6.39 6.02 13.29
N GLY A 322 5.66 5.40 12.36
CA GLY A 322 4.80 4.25 12.62
C GLY A 322 3.30 4.57 12.52
N ALA A 323 2.48 3.55 12.80
CA ALA A 323 1.04 3.60 12.69
C ALA A 323 0.36 3.00 13.92
N ARG A 324 -0.91 3.38 14.15
CA ARG A 324 -1.78 2.83 15.20
C ARG A 324 -3.05 2.26 14.56
N PRO A 325 -3.49 1.06 14.94
CA PRO A 325 -4.74 0.49 14.45
C PRO A 325 -5.94 1.37 14.85
N ASN A 326 -6.94 1.45 13.97
CA ASN A 326 -8.11 2.32 14.10
C ASN A 326 -9.23 1.62 14.88
N THR A 327 -9.00 1.41 16.18
CA THR A 327 -9.86 0.63 17.08
C THR A 327 -10.90 1.45 17.84
N GLN A 328 -10.85 2.78 17.73
CA GLN A 328 -11.65 3.70 18.56
C GLN A 328 -13.16 3.51 18.37
N LEU A 329 -13.59 3.04 17.19
CA LEU A 329 -15.00 2.82 16.86
C LEU A 329 -15.62 1.65 17.65
N VAL A 330 -14.81 0.67 18.06
CA VAL A 330 -15.29 -0.66 18.49
C VAL A 330 -14.61 -1.20 19.75
N GLY A 331 -13.61 -0.50 20.27
CA GLY A 331 -12.72 -1.03 21.31
C GLY A 331 -13.35 -1.26 22.68
N ASP A 332 -14.55 -0.73 22.91
CA ASP A 332 -15.37 -0.94 24.09
C ASP A 332 -16.40 -2.09 23.93
N GLN A 333 -16.57 -2.59 22.70
CA GLN A 333 -17.56 -3.62 22.35
C GLN A 333 -16.92 -4.99 22.07
N LEU A 334 -15.63 -5.04 21.74
CA LEU A 334 -14.93 -6.22 21.27
C LEU A 334 -13.72 -6.54 22.16
N GLU A 335 -13.31 -7.81 22.20
CA GLU A 335 -12.04 -8.18 22.83
C GLU A 335 -10.86 -7.61 22.04
N MET A 336 -9.92 -6.99 22.75
CA MET A 336 -8.74 -6.35 22.19
C MET A 336 -7.46 -7.05 22.66
N GLU A 337 -6.49 -7.23 21.78
CA GLU A 337 -5.20 -7.82 22.13
C GLU A 337 -4.10 -7.26 21.23
N ASN A 338 -2.92 -6.95 21.78
CA ASN A 338 -1.80 -6.33 21.05
C ASN A 338 -2.18 -5.04 20.29
N GLY A 339 -3.13 -4.28 20.85
CA GLY A 339 -3.65 -3.05 20.28
C GLY A 339 -4.65 -3.21 19.13
N GLY A 340 -4.94 -4.44 18.67
CA GLY A 340 -5.93 -4.73 17.62
C GLY A 340 -7.17 -5.46 18.13
N VAL A 341 -8.15 -5.64 17.25
CA VAL A 341 -9.34 -6.47 17.51
C VAL A 341 -8.92 -7.93 17.50
N LYS A 342 -9.14 -8.63 18.61
CA LYS A 342 -8.83 -10.06 18.73
C LYS A 342 -9.78 -10.88 17.88
N VAL A 343 -9.24 -11.76 17.04
CA VAL A 343 -10.05 -12.62 16.16
C VAL A 343 -9.61 -14.09 16.18
N ASP A 344 -10.52 -15.00 15.86
CA ASP A 344 -10.25 -16.43 15.72
C ASP A 344 -9.67 -16.81 14.34
N GLY A 345 -9.54 -18.11 14.04
CA GLY A 345 -9.06 -18.61 12.75
C GLY A 345 -9.98 -18.28 11.55
N ASN A 346 -11.22 -17.85 11.79
CA ASN A 346 -12.15 -17.38 10.77
C ASN A 346 -12.17 -15.85 10.64
N MET A 347 -11.27 -15.17 11.33
CA MET A 347 -11.24 -13.71 11.47
C MET A 347 -12.49 -13.14 12.19
N GLN A 348 -13.25 -13.98 12.89
CA GLN A 348 -14.41 -13.56 13.68
C GLN A 348 -13.94 -13.03 15.04
N SER A 349 -14.54 -11.93 15.48
CA SER A 349 -14.25 -11.31 16.77
C SER A 349 -14.98 -12.01 17.91
N SER A 350 -14.93 -11.47 19.13
CA SER A 350 -15.71 -11.96 20.27
C SER A 350 -17.24 -11.84 20.10
N VAL A 351 -17.70 -11.12 19.08
CA VAL A 351 -19.12 -10.94 18.77
C VAL A 351 -19.49 -11.69 17.48
N PRO A 352 -20.47 -12.61 17.51
CA PRO A 352 -20.92 -13.32 16.32
C PRO A 352 -21.40 -12.39 15.19
N GLY A 353 -20.99 -12.72 13.97
CA GLY A 353 -21.28 -11.91 12.78
C GLY A 353 -20.42 -10.65 12.65
N VAL A 354 -19.43 -10.44 13.53
CA VAL A 354 -18.48 -9.33 13.45
C VAL A 354 -17.08 -9.88 13.21
N TYR A 355 -16.45 -9.44 12.12
CA TYR A 355 -15.14 -9.87 11.68
C TYR A 355 -14.17 -8.69 11.66
N ALA A 356 -12.86 -8.93 11.76
CA ALA A 356 -11.84 -7.88 11.58
C ALA A 356 -10.70 -8.38 10.68
N VAL A 357 -10.25 -7.53 9.75
CA VAL A 357 -9.30 -7.91 8.69
C VAL A 357 -8.23 -6.83 8.43
N GLY A 358 -7.07 -7.24 7.94
CA GLY A 358 -5.93 -6.36 7.70
C GLY A 358 -5.37 -5.75 8.98
N ASP A 359 -4.78 -4.55 8.89
CA ASP A 359 -3.97 -3.96 9.97
C ASP A 359 -4.69 -3.84 11.33
N ILE A 360 -6.03 -3.85 11.41
CA ILE A 360 -6.73 -3.78 12.69
C ILE A 360 -6.78 -5.12 13.44
N ALA A 361 -6.61 -6.25 12.74
CA ALA A 361 -6.85 -7.58 13.28
C ALA A 361 -5.65 -8.16 14.05
N SER A 362 -5.92 -8.69 15.23
CA SER A 362 -4.97 -9.40 16.10
C SER A 362 -5.31 -10.89 16.11
N PHE A 363 -4.50 -11.70 15.44
CA PHE A 363 -4.79 -13.10 15.14
C PHE A 363 -3.60 -14.01 15.48
N GLY A 364 -3.87 -15.29 15.71
CA GLY A 364 -2.84 -16.29 15.99
C GLY A 364 -2.04 -16.60 14.72
N VAL A 365 -0.71 -16.53 14.80
CA VAL A 365 0.18 -16.89 13.69
C VAL A 365 0.78 -18.26 13.97
N LYS A 366 0.42 -19.27 13.15
CA LYS A 366 0.86 -20.66 13.33
C LYS A 366 2.39 -20.78 13.32
N GLN A 367 3.05 -20.03 12.44
CA GLN A 367 4.51 -19.97 12.32
C GLN A 367 5.19 -19.40 13.57
N PHE A 368 4.47 -18.64 14.39
CA PHE A 368 4.95 -18.10 15.66
C PHE A 368 4.42 -18.90 16.85
N ALA A 369 4.28 -20.23 16.68
CA ALA A 369 3.70 -21.14 17.67
C ALA A 369 2.30 -20.71 18.18
N GLY A 370 1.50 -20.11 17.29
CA GLY A 370 0.16 -19.63 17.63
C GLY A 370 0.14 -18.31 18.40
N LYS A 371 1.30 -17.66 18.62
CA LYS A 371 1.37 -16.34 19.25
C LYS A 371 0.45 -15.37 18.50
N ARG A 372 -0.40 -14.68 19.25
CA ARG A 372 -1.24 -13.64 18.69
C ARG A 372 -0.41 -12.40 18.43
N THR A 373 -0.58 -11.82 17.25
CA THR A 373 0.08 -10.58 16.86
C THR A 373 -0.75 -9.86 15.80
N ARG A 374 -0.25 -8.70 15.38
CA ARG A 374 -0.85 -7.85 14.35
C ARG A 374 0.13 -7.72 13.19
N MET A 375 -0.38 -7.79 11.95
CA MET A 375 0.43 -7.77 10.74
C MET A 375 0.03 -6.59 9.85
N GLU A 376 0.96 -5.67 9.62
CA GLU A 376 0.73 -4.48 8.78
C GLU A 376 1.23 -4.72 7.36
N HIS A 377 0.61 -5.67 6.65
CA HIS A 377 1.06 -6.08 5.33
C HIS A 377 -0.09 -6.29 4.34
N VAL A 378 0.16 -5.95 3.07
CA VAL A 378 -0.84 -6.06 2.00
C VAL A 378 -1.31 -7.50 1.78
N GLU A 379 -0.42 -8.48 1.83
CA GLU A 379 -0.79 -9.88 1.66
C GLU A 379 -1.69 -10.37 2.79
N HIS A 380 -1.42 -9.93 4.03
CA HIS A 380 -2.31 -10.21 5.16
C HIS A 380 -3.68 -9.56 4.94
N ALA A 381 -3.74 -8.29 4.54
CA ALA A 381 -4.99 -7.59 4.24
C ALA A 381 -5.84 -8.31 3.18
N ARG A 382 -5.21 -8.82 2.12
CA ARG A 382 -5.87 -9.59 1.06
C ARG A 382 -6.42 -10.93 1.56
N GLN A 383 -5.55 -11.72 2.19
CA GLN A 383 -5.91 -13.09 2.58
C GLN A 383 -6.88 -13.12 3.77
N SER A 384 -6.73 -12.22 4.75
CA SER A 384 -7.67 -12.12 5.88
C SER A 384 -9.06 -11.65 5.43
N ALA A 385 -9.13 -10.72 4.47
CA ALA A 385 -10.40 -10.33 3.85
C ALA A 385 -11.10 -11.52 3.19
N ALA A 386 -10.37 -12.32 2.40
CA ALA A 386 -10.93 -13.51 1.78
C ALA A 386 -11.40 -14.54 2.82
N GLN A 387 -10.65 -14.74 3.90
CA GLN A 387 -11.03 -15.64 4.99
C GLN A 387 -12.33 -15.17 5.67
N ALA A 388 -12.40 -13.91 6.07
CA ALA A 388 -13.57 -13.36 6.74
C ALA A 388 -14.84 -13.45 5.90
N VAL A 389 -14.73 -13.18 4.58
CA VAL A 389 -15.87 -13.30 3.65
C VAL A 389 -16.36 -14.73 3.55
N LYS A 390 -15.46 -15.70 3.37
CA LYS A 390 -15.84 -17.13 3.36
C LYS A 390 -16.53 -17.51 4.65
N ALA A 391 -16.01 -17.10 5.80
CA ALA A 391 -16.61 -17.37 7.09
C ALA A 391 -18.00 -16.72 7.24
N ALA A 392 -18.16 -15.45 6.89
CA ALA A 392 -19.42 -14.72 6.93
C ALA A 392 -20.49 -15.30 5.98
N MET A 393 -20.07 -15.97 4.91
CA MET A 393 -20.96 -16.68 3.98
C MET A 393 -21.19 -18.16 4.34
N GLY A 394 -20.60 -18.66 5.44
CA GLY A 394 -20.70 -20.07 5.84
C GLY A 394 -19.95 -21.04 4.91
N LYS A 395 -18.92 -20.55 4.21
CA LYS A 395 -18.13 -21.27 3.20
C LYS A 395 -16.65 -21.42 3.58
N SER A 396 -16.30 -21.17 4.84
CA SER A 396 -14.95 -21.40 5.35
C SER A 396 -14.74 -22.89 5.62
N ASP A 397 -13.69 -23.47 5.04
CA ASP A 397 -13.32 -24.89 5.12
C ASP A 397 -12.05 -25.13 5.93
N ALA A 398 -11.24 -24.09 6.14
CA ALA A 398 -10.01 -24.15 6.92
C ALA A 398 -9.78 -22.84 7.68
N GLU A 399 -9.07 -22.93 8.79
CA GLU A 399 -8.61 -21.75 9.52
C GLU A 399 -7.56 -20.97 8.71
N TYR A 400 -7.50 -19.67 8.98
CA TYR A 400 -6.50 -18.76 8.47
C TYR A 400 -5.08 -19.23 8.80
N ASP A 401 -4.29 -19.50 7.76
CA ASP A 401 -2.87 -19.88 7.84
C ASP A 401 -2.04 -18.84 7.07
N TYR A 402 -1.65 -17.78 7.78
CA TYR A 402 -0.85 -16.70 7.23
C TYR A 402 0.63 -16.94 7.45
N LEU A 403 1.38 -17.12 6.37
CA LEU A 403 2.84 -17.06 6.39
C LEU A 403 3.28 -15.58 6.43
N PRO A 404 3.95 -15.13 7.51
CA PRO A 404 4.46 -13.77 7.60
C PRO A 404 5.35 -13.44 6.41
N PHE A 405 5.05 -12.32 5.77
CA PHE A 405 5.68 -11.90 4.52
C PHE A 405 5.77 -10.39 4.49
N PHE A 406 6.94 -9.87 4.11
CA PHE A 406 7.15 -8.47 3.81
C PHE A 406 8.03 -8.30 2.58
N TYR A 407 7.88 -7.16 1.91
CA TYR A 407 8.76 -6.73 0.85
C TYR A 407 8.88 -5.21 0.84
N SER A 408 9.95 -4.71 0.23
CA SER A 408 9.98 -3.34 -0.25
C SER A 408 10.79 -3.27 -1.53
N ARG A 409 10.44 -2.28 -2.35
CA ARG A 409 11.13 -1.98 -3.61
C ARG A 409 11.19 -0.48 -3.80
N VAL A 410 12.40 0.01 -3.93
CA VAL A 410 12.71 1.43 -4.03
C VAL A 410 14.10 1.58 -4.65
N PHE A 411 14.29 2.60 -5.48
CA PHE A 411 15.42 2.66 -6.41
C PHE A 411 15.50 1.38 -7.28
N ASP A 412 16.67 0.75 -7.34
CA ASP A 412 16.94 -0.57 -7.92
C ASP A 412 16.97 -1.69 -6.86
N LEU A 413 16.77 -1.37 -5.58
CA LEU A 413 16.69 -2.34 -4.49
C LEU A 413 15.31 -3.01 -4.47
N SER A 414 15.29 -4.32 -4.26
CA SER A 414 14.05 -5.09 -4.16
C SER A 414 14.26 -6.30 -3.29
N TRP A 415 13.72 -6.30 -2.08
CA TRP A 415 13.90 -7.42 -1.16
C TRP A 415 12.58 -8.06 -0.74
N VAL A 416 12.67 -9.32 -0.35
CA VAL A 416 11.58 -10.09 0.24
C VAL A 416 12.03 -10.70 1.56
N PHE A 417 11.10 -10.86 2.48
CA PHE A 417 11.27 -11.54 3.74
C PHE A 417 10.09 -12.47 4.01
N TYR A 418 10.36 -13.68 4.49
CA TYR A 418 9.35 -14.62 4.96
C TYR A 418 9.71 -15.15 6.35
N GLY A 419 8.70 -15.37 7.19
CA GLY A 419 8.85 -16.02 8.50
C GLY A 419 9.06 -15.06 9.67
N ASP A 420 9.82 -15.51 10.67
CA ASP A 420 10.15 -14.77 11.90
C ASP A 420 11.64 -14.37 11.92
N ASN A 421 11.96 -13.25 12.57
CA ASN A 421 13.32 -12.74 12.68
C ASN A 421 13.88 -12.93 14.10
N VAL A 422 13.63 -14.10 14.70
CA VAL A 422 14.08 -14.51 16.03
C VAL A 422 15.29 -15.45 15.96
N GLY A 423 16.09 -15.46 17.02
CA GLY A 423 17.28 -16.31 17.14
C GLY A 423 18.53 -15.74 16.45
N GLU A 424 19.50 -16.62 16.19
CA GLU A 424 20.76 -16.25 15.55
C GLU A 424 20.50 -15.87 14.09
N CYS A 425 21.06 -14.74 13.66
CA CYS A 425 20.96 -14.31 12.27
C CYS A 425 22.28 -14.47 11.54
N VAL A 426 22.21 -15.23 10.46
CA VAL A 426 23.26 -15.40 9.48
C VAL A 426 23.05 -14.39 8.37
N VAL A 427 24.10 -13.66 8.00
CA VAL A 427 24.10 -12.76 6.84
C VAL A 427 25.19 -13.16 5.87
N GLY A 428 24.82 -13.35 4.61
CA GLY A 428 25.72 -13.78 3.53
C GLY A 428 25.48 -13.01 2.23
N GLY A 429 26.33 -13.28 1.23
CA GLY A 429 26.25 -12.68 -0.10
C GLY A 429 27.59 -12.14 -0.59
N SER A 430 27.91 -12.46 -1.84
CA SER A 430 29.01 -11.86 -2.62
C SER A 430 28.65 -11.78 -4.11
N GLY A 431 27.38 -11.50 -4.44
CA GLY A 431 26.88 -11.58 -5.82
C GLY A 431 25.39 -11.29 -5.98
N ALA A 432 24.61 -12.21 -6.55
CA ALA A 432 23.15 -12.15 -6.56
C ALA A 432 22.60 -13.41 -5.83
N PRO A 433 21.79 -13.28 -4.76
CA PRO A 433 21.36 -12.02 -4.13
C PRO A 433 22.57 -11.23 -3.59
N GLN A 434 22.52 -9.89 -3.70
CA GLN A 434 23.61 -9.01 -3.23
C GLN A 434 23.83 -9.15 -1.74
N ILE A 435 22.76 -9.44 -1.02
CA ILE A 435 22.79 -9.80 0.39
C ILE A 435 21.57 -10.67 0.71
N PHE A 436 21.76 -11.65 1.58
CA PHE A 436 20.68 -12.45 2.16
C PHE A 436 20.88 -12.61 3.66
N ALA A 437 19.79 -12.95 4.36
CA ALA A 437 19.86 -13.30 5.77
C ALA A 437 18.92 -14.46 6.12
N VAL A 438 19.32 -15.27 7.09
CA VAL A 438 18.56 -16.41 7.60
C VAL A 438 18.57 -16.37 9.12
N TRP A 439 17.40 -16.51 9.73
CA TRP A 439 17.23 -16.55 11.18
C TRP A 439 17.04 -17.98 11.66
N LEU A 440 17.70 -18.35 12.75
CA LEU A 440 17.81 -19.70 13.27
C LEU A 440 17.55 -19.76 14.78
N GLU A 441 16.71 -20.68 15.22
CA GLU A 441 16.46 -20.92 16.64
C GLU A 441 16.32 -22.42 16.89
N GLY A 442 17.11 -22.97 17.83
CA GLY A 442 17.07 -24.40 18.16
C GLY A 442 17.29 -25.34 16.97
N GLY A 443 18.25 -25.02 16.10
CA GLY A 443 18.58 -25.79 14.89
C GLY A 443 17.53 -25.69 13.77
N LYS A 444 16.56 -24.77 13.87
CA LYS A 444 15.48 -24.57 12.90
C LYS A 444 15.57 -23.21 12.26
N VAL A 445 15.25 -23.13 10.96
CA VAL A 445 15.08 -21.84 10.28
C VAL A 445 13.74 -21.23 10.67
N MET A 446 13.79 -19.97 11.08
CA MET A 446 12.64 -19.19 11.53
C MET A 446 12.20 -18.21 10.46
N GLY A 447 13.14 -17.63 9.71
CA GLY A 447 12.84 -16.71 8.62
C GLY A 447 14.00 -16.51 7.67
N ALA A 448 13.70 -15.94 6.51
CA ALA A 448 14.67 -15.72 5.46
C ALA A 448 14.40 -14.41 4.70
N PHE A 449 15.47 -13.69 4.40
CA PHE A 449 15.51 -12.44 3.68
C PHE A 449 16.39 -12.58 2.44
N ALA A 450 15.98 -12.01 1.32
CA ALA A 450 16.82 -11.94 0.13
C ALA A 450 16.62 -10.62 -0.63
N GLU A 451 17.73 -9.99 -1.02
CA GLU A 451 17.78 -8.81 -1.87
C GLU A 451 17.99 -9.20 -3.34
N SER A 452 17.17 -8.66 -4.24
CA SER A 452 17.20 -8.90 -5.68
C SER A 452 17.13 -10.39 -6.07
N ALA A 453 16.43 -11.20 -5.27
CA ALA A 453 16.19 -12.61 -5.56
C ALA A 453 15.38 -12.79 -6.85
N ALA A 454 15.72 -13.81 -7.63
CA ALA A 454 14.96 -14.23 -8.81
C ALA A 454 13.60 -14.86 -8.40
N ASP A 455 12.63 -14.87 -9.31
CA ASP A 455 11.27 -15.34 -9.00
C ASP A 455 11.23 -16.80 -8.50
N ASP A 456 12.10 -17.67 -9.02
CA ASP A 456 12.23 -19.06 -8.57
C ASP A 456 12.86 -19.16 -7.18
N GLU A 457 13.83 -18.30 -6.85
CA GLU A 457 14.39 -18.17 -5.49
C GLU A 457 13.34 -17.68 -4.50
N VAL A 458 12.52 -16.70 -4.86
CA VAL A 458 11.41 -16.21 -4.02
C VAL A 458 10.39 -17.32 -3.76
N LYS A 459 10.01 -18.11 -4.79
CA LYS A 459 9.11 -19.26 -4.64
C LYS A 459 9.68 -20.31 -3.69
N ARG A 460 10.97 -20.61 -3.86
CA ARG A 460 11.73 -21.53 -3.01
C ARG A 460 11.78 -21.06 -1.56
N LEU A 461 12.11 -19.79 -1.33
CA LEU A 461 12.11 -19.19 0.01
C LEU A 461 10.74 -19.26 0.67
N LYS A 462 9.67 -18.94 -0.07
CA LYS A 462 8.30 -19.05 0.41
C LYS A 462 7.93 -20.50 0.77
N ALA A 463 8.28 -21.47 -0.07
CA ALA A 463 7.99 -22.88 0.16
C ALA A 463 8.72 -23.40 1.40
N ALA A 464 10.00 -23.07 1.55
CA ALA A 464 10.77 -23.40 2.73
C ALA A 464 10.21 -22.73 3.99
N ALA A 465 9.86 -21.43 3.89
CA ALA A 465 9.24 -20.66 4.97
C ALA A 465 7.90 -21.23 5.45
N LYS A 466 7.09 -21.76 4.54
CA LYS A 466 5.84 -22.44 4.89
C LYS A 466 6.08 -23.77 5.61
N GLY A 467 7.15 -24.47 5.26
CA GLY A 467 7.56 -25.71 5.92
C GLY A 467 8.30 -25.50 7.25
N PHE A 468 8.60 -24.26 7.64
CA PHE A 468 9.34 -23.98 8.87
C PHE A 468 8.47 -24.02 10.12
N PRO A 469 9.05 -24.45 11.26
CA PRO A 469 10.47 -24.81 11.45
C PRO A 469 10.82 -26.28 11.09
N LYS A 470 11.74 -26.49 10.13
CA LYS A 470 12.41 -27.79 9.87
C LYS A 470 13.82 -27.75 10.48
N ALA A 471 14.28 -28.86 11.05
CA ALA A 471 15.66 -29.00 11.49
C ALA A 471 16.62 -28.89 10.28
N VAL A 472 17.66 -28.08 10.42
CA VAL A 472 18.72 -27.95 9.41
C VAL A 472 19.98 -28.65 9.91
N ASP A 473 20.71 -29.27 8.99
CA ASP A 473 22.04 -29.83 9.26
C ASP A 473 23.02 -28.69 9.59
N GLU A 474 23.36 -28.56 10.87
CA GLU A 474 24.25 -27.52 11.41
C GLU A 474 25.64 -27.52 10.73
N ALA A 475 26.13 -28.69 10.28
CA ALA A 475 27.42 -28.78 9.61
C ALA A 475 27.36 -28.22 8.19
N LYS A 476 26.28 -28.51 7.43
CA LYS A 476 26.06 -27.89 6.11
C LYS A 476 25.87 -26.39 6.21
N LEU A 477 25.08 -25.94 7.19
CA LEU A 477 24.90 -24.53 7.47
C LEU A 477 26.28 -23.90 7.76
N THR A 478 27.06 -24.41 8.71
CA THR A 478 28.39 -23.89 9.08
C THR A 478 29.38 -23.85 7.90
N GLN A 479 29.38 -24.88 7.04
CA GLN A 479 30.21 -24.90 5.83
C GLN A 479 29.78 -23.85 4.80
N LEU A 480 28.47 -23.60 4.68
CA LEU A 480 27.90 -22.56 3.82
C LEU A 480 28.10 -21.14 4.42
N LEU A 481 28.17 -21.01 5.75
CA LEU A 481 28.56 -19.77 6.45
C LEU A 481 30.02 -19.38 6.16
N ALA A 482 30.89 -20.38 5.99
CA ALA A 482 32.29 -20.16 5.65
C ALA A 482 32.48 -19.75 4.17
N ASP A 483 31.58 -20.14 3.27
CA ASP A 483 31.63 -19.79 1.85
C ASP A 483 30.47 -18.86 1.44
N LYS A 484 30.74 -17.56 1.56
CA LYS A 484 29.82 -16.46 1.19
C LYS A 484 29.41 -16.43 -0.29
N SER A 485 30.04 -17.24 -1.15
CA SER A 485 29.68 -17.36 -2.57
C SER A 485 28.56 -18.36 -2.84
N THR A 486 28.16 -19.13 -1.82
CA THR A 486 27.17 -20.20 -2.04
C THR A 486 25.73 -19.67 -2.09
N PRO A 487 24.92 -20.04 -3.11
CA PRO A 487 23.55 -19.58 -3.23
C PRO A 487 22.68 -19.98 -2.04
N LEU A 488 21.77 -19.10 -1.61
CA LEU A 488 20.74 -19.39 -0.59
C LEU A 488 19.89 -20.63 -0.94
N THR A 489 19.81 -20.97 -2.23
CA THR A 489 19.15 -22.17 -2.73
C THR A 489 19.88 -23.49 -2.43
N SER A 490 21.09 -23.45 -1.88
CA SER A 490 21.80 -24.65 -1.40
C SER A 490 21.56 -24.93 0.08
N LEU A 491 21.10 -23.93 0.84
CA LEU A 491 20.90 -23.98 2.30
C LEU A 491 19.61 -24.70 2.71
N LEU A 492 18.61 -24.69 1.84
CA LEU A 492 17.33 -25.34 2.12
C LEU A 492 17.27 -26.58 1.24
N ASP A 493 17.00 -27.76 1.80
CA ASP A 493 16.84 -28.96 0.99
C ASP A 493 15.55 -28.85 0.17
N TYR A 494 15.70 -28.45 -1.09
CA TYR A 494 14.58 -28.27 -2.02
C TYR A 494 14.19 -29.56 -2.74
N SER A 495 14.92 -30.67 -2.53
CA SER A 495 14.71 -31.91 -3.29
C SER A 495 13.36 -32.58 -3.01
N GLU A 496 12.79 -32.36 -1.82
CA GLU A 496 11.43 -32.81 -1.47
C GLU A 496 10.31 -31.94 -2.05
N TYR A 497 10.62 -30.71 -2.47
CA TYR A 497 9.64 -29.75 -2.98
C TYR A 497 9.57 -29.83 -4.51
N SER A 498 9.14 -30.97 -5.03
CA SER A 498 8.68 -31.04 -6.42
C SER A 498 7.48 -30.08 -6.58
N VAL A 499 7.68 -29.00 -7.33
CA VAL A 499 6.59 -28.13 -7.76
C VAL A 499 5.71 -28.99 -8.68
N ARG A 500 4.64 -29.57 -8.14
CA ARG A 500 3.55 -30.07 -8.98
C ARG A 500 2.93 -28.83 -9.62
N ASP A 501 3.03 -28.72 -10.94
CA ASP A 501 2.33 -27.71 -11.73
C ASP A 501 0.81 -27.86 -11.52
N GLY A 502 0.32 -27.19 -10.49
CA GLY A 502 -1.08 -27.00 -10.18
C GLY A 502 -1.28 -25.50 -9.99
N ALA A 503 -2.04 -24.89 -10.90
CA ALA A 503 -2.24 -23.45 -11.00
C ALA A 503 -2.55 -22.79 -9.65
N VAL A 504 -1.58 -22.03 -9.14
CA VAL A 504 -1.79 -20.91 -8.23
C VAL A 504 -1.14 -19.70 -8.88
N GLU A 505 -1.78 -19.19 -9.94
CA GLU A 505 -1.51 -17.83 -10.40
C GLU A 505 -2.22 -16.87 -9.45
N GLY A 506 -1.43 -16.20 -8.61
CA GLY A 506 -1.91 -15.22 -7.66
C GLY A 506 -0.77 -14.41 -7.05
N ALA A 507 -0.75 -13.12 -7.38
CA ALA A 507 -0.10 -12.01 -6.68
C ALA A 507 1.43 -11.82 -6.71
N ALA A 508 2.27 -12.83 -7.00
CA ALA A 508 3.73 -12.60 -7.10
C ALA A 508 4.26 -12.41 -8.54
N GLY A 509 3.68 -13.10 -9.52
CA GLY A 509 4.23 -13.21 -10.88
C GLY A 509 3.83 -12.11 -11.88
N GLU A 510 2.88 -11.24 -11.55
CA GLU A 510 2.34 -10.27 -12.52
C GLU A 510 2.91 -8.85 -12.36
N HIS A 511 3.55 -8.55 -11.22
CA HIS A 511 4.25 -7.27 -11.04
C HIS A 511 5.59 -7.19 -11.80
N THR A 512 6.14 -8.31 -12.28
CA THR A 512 7.42 -8.37 -13.03
C THR A 512 7.24 -8.32 -14.54
N LYS A 513 6.13 -8.83 -15.10
CA LYS A 513 5.91 -8.85 -16.57
C LYS A 513 5.80 -7.46 -17.21
N PHE A 514 5.36 -6.44 -16.48
CA PHE A 514 5.20 -5.09 -17.02
C PHE A 514 6.54 -4.30 -17.10
N TRP A 515 7.63 -4.80 -16.52
CA TRP A 515 8.92 -4.08 -16.45
C TRP A 515 10.13 -4.87 -17.01
N ALA A 516 9.90 -6.05 -17.59
CA ALA A 516 10.96 -6.87 -18.19
C ALA A 516 11.49 -6.35 -19.55
N GLU A 517 10.90 -5.31 -20.14
CA GLU A 517 11.28 -4.84 -21.49
C GLU A 517 12.56 -3.99 -21.57
N ARG A 518 13.25 -3.71 -20.46
CA ARG A 518 14.48 -2.89 -20.50
C ARG A 518 15.81 -3.63 -20.38
N ARG A 519 15.81 -4.97 -20.26
CA ARG A 519 17.06 -5.77 -20.20
C ARG A 519 17.36 -6.60 -21.44
N ARG A 520 16.58 -6.47 -22.52
CA ARG A 520 16.90 -7.10 -23.81
C ARG A 520 16.93 -6.05 -24.90
N GLY A 521 18.11 -5.52 -25.19
CA GLY A 521 18.37 -4.79 -26.43
C GLY A 521 18.21 -5.73 -27.61
N LYS A 522 16.98 -5.90 -28.11
CA LYS A 522 16.68 -6.48 -29.43
C LYS A 522 15.45 -5.78 -30.01
N THR A 523 15.63 -5.32 -31.24
CA THR A 523 14.68 -4.62 -32.09
C THR A 523 13.29 -5.25 -32.15
N CYS A 524 12.27 -4.42 -31.93
CA CYS A 524 10.86 -4.75 -32.07
C CYS A 524 10.50 -5.04 -33.54
N ARG A 525 9.91 -6.20 -33.84
CA ARG A 525 9.03 -6.39 -35.00
C ARG A 525 7.67 -6.86 -34.48
N SER A 526 6.67 -6.14 -34.93
CA SER A 526 5.24 -6.30 -34.69
C SER A 526 4.71 -7.69 -35.01
N VAL A 527 3.75 -8.16 -34.20
CA VAL A 527 2.76 -9.16 -34.63
C VAL A 527 1.38 -8.59 -34.29
N ASP A 528 0.62 -8.37 -35.35
CA ASP A 528 -0.78 -7.96 -35.34
C ASP A 528 -1.70 -9.08 -34.85
N ARG A 529 -2.81 -8.65 -34.23
CA ARG A 529 -3.98 -9.48 -33.91
C ARG A 529 -4.76 -9.77 -35.19
N GLU A 530 -5.21 -11.01 -35.36
CA GLU A 530 -6.46 -11.29 -36.05
C GLU A 530 -7.35 -12.25 -35.26
N ARG A 531 -8.64 -11.95 -35.34
CA ARG A 531 -9.77 -12.50 -34.60
C ARG A 531 -10.61 -13.23 -35.64
N ILE A 532 -10.83 -14.54 -35.50
CA ILE A 532 -11.91 -15.24 -36.22
C ILE A 532 -12.59 -16.17 -35.22
N GLY A 533 -13.89 -15.96 -35.03
CA GLY A 533 -14.75 -16.86 -34.28
C GLY A 533 -15.34 -17.94 -35.17
N ALA A 534 -15.68 -19.09 -34.59
CA ALA A 534 -16.79 -19.93 -35.02
C ALA A 534 -17.12 -20.97 -33.94
N ARG A 535 -18.40 -21.34 -33.94
CA ARG A 535 -19.17 -22.19 -33.03
C ARG A 535 -18.77 -23.67 -33.10
N GLY A 536 -19.21 -24.44 -32.11
CA GLY A 536 -19.54 -25.87 -32.29
C GLY A 536 -18.89 -26.78 -31.25
N GLY A 537 -19.70 -27.37 -30.38
CA GLY A 537 -19.25 -28.34 -29.38
C GLY A 537 -18.93 -29.71 -29.96
N CYS A 538 -18.26 -30.54 -29.17
CA CYS A 538 -18.57 -31.96 -28.94
C CYS A 538 -17.61 -32.56 -27.92
N ARG A 539 -18.12 -33.60 -27.25
CA ARG A 539 -17.52 -34.46 -26.21
C ARG A 539 -16.36 -35.34 -26.70
N TRP A 540 -15.84 -36.11 -25.73
CA TRP A 540 -14.86 -37.23 -25.77
C TRP A 540 -13.43 -36.75 -25.50
N GLY A 541 -12.65 -37.27 -24.54
CA GLY A 541 -12.71 -38.50 -23.75
C GLY A 541 -11.43 -39.32 -24.04
N VAL A 542 -10.65 -39.62 -22.98
CA VAL A 542 -9.54 -40.62 -22.90
C VAL A 542 -8.31 -40.27 -23.77
N GLY A 543 -7.03 -40.41 -23.43
CA GLY A 543 -6.22 -41.04 -22.39
C GLY A 543 -4.90 -41.49 -23.06
N TRP A 544 -3.85 -41.75 -22.25
CA TRP A 544 -2.52 -42.32 -22.61
C TRP A 544 -1.53 -41.38 -23.34
N SER A 545 -0.21 -41.54 -23.23
CA SER A 545 0.74 -42.22 -22.32
C SER A 545 2.13 -41.82 -22.82
N ALA A 546 3.10 -41.70 -21.93
CA ALA A 546 4.50 -41.44 -22.27
C ALA A 546 5.15 -42.56 -23.10
N ARG A 547 6.07 -42.19 -24.00
CA ARG A 547 7.21 -43.02 -24.39
C ARG A 547 8.38 -42.18 -24.94
N ASN A 548 9.56 -42.45 -24.37
CA ASN A 548 10.88 -41.97 -24.77
C ASN A 548 11.36 -42.56 -26.11
N CYS A 549 12.07 -41.75 -26.89
CA CYS A 549 13.22 -42.08 -27.76
C CYS A 549 14.01 -40.74 -27.87
N GLY A 550 15.31 -40.60 -27.69
CA GLY A 550 16.45 -41.44 -28.08
C GLY A 550 17.36 -40.58 -28.97
N ASP A 551 18.62 -40.38 -28.55
CA ASP A 551 19.68 -39.55 -29.17
C ASP A 551 19.94 -39.76 -30.67
N ASN A 552 20.30 -38.68 -31.39
CA ASN A 552 21.63 -38.47 -32.02
C ASN A 552 21.65 -37.36 -33.09
N GLY A 553 22.72 -36.54 -33.06
CA GLY A 553 23.59 -36.32 -34.23
C GLY A 553 23.28 -35.22 -35.26
N VAL A 554 23.96 -34.08 -35.10
CA VAL A 554 24.71 -33.25 -36.10
C VAL A 554 24.23 -33.19 -37.57
N GLY A 555 24.02 -31.96 -38.08
CA GLY A 555 24.18 -31.67 -39.52
C GLY A 555 23.56 -30.35 -40.02
N ARG A 556 24.41 -29.36 -40.34
CA ARG A 556 24.05 -28.15 -41.11
C ARG A 556 23.53 -28.51 -42.50
N LYS A 557 22.48 -27.82 -42.98
CA LYS A 557 22.33 -27.44 -44.40
C LYS A 557 21.54 -26.12 -44.53
N ASP A 558 22.18 -25.16 -45.20
CA ASP A 558 21.55 -24.01 -45.84
C ASP A 558 20.63 -24.45 -46.98
N VAL A 559 19.46 -23.81 -47.12
CA VAL A 559 18.68 -23.81 -48.37
C VAL A 559 18.04 -22.44 -48.60
N CYS A 560 18.42 -21.83 -49.71
CA CYS A 560 17.87 -20.64 -50.36
C CYS A 560 16.54 -20.92 -51.11
N PHE A 561 15.97 -19.84 -51.66
CA PHE A 561 14.84 -19.70 -52.63
C PHE A 561 13.48 -19.31 -52.01
N ALA A 562 12.67 -18.41 -52.57
CA ALA A 562 12.76 -17.56 -53.76
C ALA A 562 11.77 -16.39 -53.61
N ARG A 563 12.14 -15.21 -54.13
CA ARG A 563 11.23 -14.07 -54.33
C ARG A 563 10.31 -14.32 -55.53
N ARG A 564 8.99 -14.11 -55.37
CA ARG A 564 8.07 -13.81 -56.48
C ARG A 564 7.46 -12.41 -56.27
N ARG A 565 7.58 -11.58 -57.32
CA ARG A 565 7.01 -10.24 -57.47
C ARG A 565 5.54 -10.30 -57.90
N ARG A 566 4.70 -9.39 -57.38
CA ARG A 566 3.60 -8.67 -58.07
C ARG A 566 3.55 -7.26 -57.45
N ARG A 567 3.87 -6.18 -58.17
CA ARG A 567 2.94 -5.19 -58.80
C ARG A 567 1.69 -4.96 -57.94
N GLY A 568 1.34 -3.79 -57.43
CA GLY A 568 1.72 -2.40 -57.69
C GLY A 568 0.43 -1.59 -57.54
N ASP A 569 0.40 -0.55 -56.70
CA ASP A 569 -0.30 0.72 -56.93
C ASP A 569 -0.15 1.70 -55.73
N HIS A 570 -0.20 2.98 -56.09
CA HIS A 570 0.28 4.22 -55.47
C HIS A 570 -0.27 4.57 -54.07
N CYS A 571 0.55 5.05 -53.11
CA CYS A 571 1.13 6.40 -52.88
C CYS A 571 0.20 7.35 -52.10
N GLY A 572 0.66 7.86 -50.93
CA GLY A 572 -0.05 8.92 -50.21
C GLY A 572 0.42 9.29 -48.79
N VAL A 573 1.59 9.94 -48.69
CA VAL A 573 1.96 10.98 -47.71
C VAL A 573 2.23 10.62 -46.22
N CYS A 574 3.53 10.59 -45.90
CA CYS A 574 4.10 10.91 -44.58
C CYS A 574 4.22 12.44 -44.37
N ARG A 575 3.90 12.93 -43.15
CA ARG A 575 4.53 14.08 -42.46
C ARG A 575 4.43 13.82 -40.95
N GLN A 576 5.53 13.54 -40.23
CA GLN A 576 6.33 14.46 -39.38
C GLN A 576 5.46 15.43 -38.54
N TRP A 577 5.60 15.52 -37.22
CA TRP A 577 6.71 16.18 -36.49
C TRP A 577 6.79 15.64 -35.04
N ARG A 578 7.97 15.21 -34.57
CA ARG A 578 8.94 15.90 -33.68
C ARG A 578 8.51 15.99 -32.21
#